data_AF-A0A2N4WYR4-F1
#
_entry.id   AF-A0A2N4WYR4-F1
#
_cell.length_a   1.000
_cell.length_b   1.000
_cell.length_c   1.000
_cell.angle_alpha   90.00
_cell.angle_beta   90.00
_cell.angle_gamma   90.00
#
_symmetry.space_group_name_H-M   'P 1'
#
loop_
_entity.id
_entity.type
_entity.pdbx_description
1 polymer ?
#
loop_
_entity_poly.entity_id
_entity_poly.type
_entity_poly.pdbx_seq_one_letter_code
_entity_poly.pdbx_strand_id
1 'polypeptide(L)'
;MTFDLTQEFAAQFDDVRTDAALEALLGRAATQLGFDHFALSLQPRGAEPTAGELLLHDYPEEWARVYTGFELAGRDPVRRACDHSFTGFAWNTIGRIVPLNRERQSYSGGCSLLAPPS
;
A
#
# COMPACT_ATOMS: atom_id res chain seq x y z
N MET A 1 -6.55 21.74 -11.87
CA MET A 1 -5.10 22.04 -11.92
C MET A 1 -4.40 20.75 -11.52
N THR A 2 -4.20 19.83 -12.47
CA THR A 2 -3.81 18.42 -12.18
C THR A 2 -2.59 17.97 -12.99
N PHE A 3 -2.15 18.76 -13.97
CA PHE A 3 -1.09 18.37 -14.90
C PHE A 3 0.35 18.58 -14.37
N ASP A 4 0.51 19.23 -13.21
CA ASP A 4 1.83 19.59 -12.65
C ASP A 4 2.38 18.53 -11.68
N LEU A 5 1.49 17.85 -10.96
CA LEU A 5 1.85 16.99 -9.82
C LEU A 5 2.79 15.84 -10.19
N THR A 6 2.56 15.18 -11.33
CA THR A 6 3.40 14.05 -11.77
C THR A 6 4.82 14.50 -12.11
N GLN A 7 4.96 15.66 -12.75
CA GLN A 7 6.27 16.19 -13.14
C GLN A 7 7.03 16.73 -11.92
N GLU A 8 6.35 17.44 -11.03
CA GLU A 8 6.90 17.93 -9.77
C GLU A 8 7.37 16.77 -8.88
N PHE A 9 6.55 15.72 -8.75
CA PHE A 9 6.93 14.51 -8.03
C PHE A 9 8.18 13.86 -8.62
N ALA A 10 8.24 13.70 -9.95
CA ALA A 10 9.38 13.09 -10.63
C ALA A 10 10.68 13.88 -10.40
N ALA A 11 10.61 15.22 -10.45
CA ALA A 11 11.75 16.08 -10.16
C ALA A 11 12.23 15.94 -8.71
N GLN A 12 11.31 15.94 -7.74
CA GLN A 12 11.66 15.78 -6.32
C GLN A 12 12.20 14.38 -6.00
N PHE A 13 11.72 13.35 -6.70
CA PHE A 13 12.16 11.97 -6.51
C PHE A 13 13.64 11.78 -6.88
N ASP A 14 14.15 12.51 -7.88
CA ASP A 14 15.52 12.38 -8.34
C ASP A 14 16.56 12.75 -7.27
N ASP A 15 16.19 13.58 -6.29
CA ASP A 15 17.06 13.99 -5.18
C ASP A 15 16.94 13.12 -3.92
N VAL A 16 16.00 12.17 -3.88
CA VAL A 16 15.77 11.33 -2.70
C VAL A 16 16.89 10.29 -2.53
N ARG A 17 17.53 10.28 -1.35
CA ARG A 17 18.64 9.35 -1.03
C ARG A 17 18.43 8.56 0.26
N THR A 18 17.34 8.79 0.96
CA THR A 18 17.04 8.14 2.25
C THR A 18 15.58 7.72 2.31
N ASP A 19 15.31 6.66 3.07
CA ASP A 19 13.95 6.13 3.27
C ASP A 19 13.02 7.19 3.88
N ALA A 20 13.52 7.98 4.83
CA ALA A 20 12.75 9.06 5.45
C ALA A 20 12.39 10.19 4.45
N ALA A 21 13.29 10.51 3.51
CA ALA A 21 13.00 11.48 2.47
C ALA A 21 11.98 10.93 1.45
N LEU A 22 12.05 9.63 1.16
CA LEU A 22 11.09 8.93 0.31
C LEU A 22 9.70 8.91 0.96
N GLU A 23 9.62 8.54 2.23
CA GLU A 23 8.39 8.51 3.02
C GLU A 23 7.72 9.90 3.03
N ALA A 24 8.48 10.95 3.33
CA ALA A 24 7.96 12.31 3.32
C ALA A 24 7.47 12.78 1.93
N LEU A 25 8.16 12.39 0.85
CA LEU A 25 7.76 12.70 -0.52
C LEU A 25 6.45 11.98 -0.89
N LEU A 26 6.34 10.69 -0.57
CA LEU A 26 5.16 9.88 -0.82
C LEU A 26 3.95 10.38 -0.04
N GLY A 27 4.12 10.74 1.24
CA GLY A 27 3.06 11.30 2.07
C GLY A 27 2.49 12.61 1.49
N ARG A 28 3.37 13.54 1.07
CA ARG A 28 2.92 14.79 0.43
C ARG A 28 2.15 14.52 -0.86
N ALA A 29 2.65 13.62 -1.70
CA ALA A 29 2.00 13.26 -2.95
C ALA A 29 0.63 12.60 -2.71
N ALA A 30 0.52 11.72 -1.72
CA ALA A 30 -0.73 11.08 -1.31
C ALA A 30 -1.76 12.12 -0.89
N THR A 31 -1.40 13.06 -0.01
CA THR A 31 -2.29 14.16 0.41
C THR A 31 -2.72 15.04 -0.77
N GLN A 32 -1.79 15.38 -1.68
CA GLN A 32 -2.11 16.19 -2.87
C GLN A 32 -3.06 15.48 -3.85
N LEU A 33 -3.00 14.15 -3.90
CA LEU A 33 -3.94 13.31 -4.66
C LEU A 33 -5.28 13.09 -3.94
N GLY A 34 -5.40 13.49 -2.67
CA GLY A 34 -6.59 13.30 -1.85
C GLY A 34 -6.68 11.95 -1.16
N PHE A 35 -5.54 11.26 -0.97
CA PHE A 35 -5.44 10.08 -0.12
C PHE A 35 -5.05 10.48 1.30
N ASP A 36 -5.73 9.90 2.29
CA ASP A 36 -5.45 10.14 3.72
C ASP A 36 -4.15 9.48 4.17
N HIS A 37 -3.82 8.33 3.56
CA HIS A 37 -2.71 7.48 3.95
C HIS A 37 -2.06 6.78 2.75
N PHE A 38 -0.81 6.34 2.91
CA PHE A 38 -0.09 5.53 1.94
C PHE A 38 0.66 4.36 2.59
N ALA A 39 0.86 3.31 1.79
CA ALA A 39 1.76 2.21 2.11
C ALA A 39 2.50 1.76 0.83
N LEU A 40 3.82 1.67 0.92
CA LEU A 40 4.72 1.18 -0.12
C LEU A 40 5.46 -0.04 0.42
N SER A 41 5.26 -1.19 -0.22
CA SER A 41 6.01 -2.41 0.07
C SER A 41 6.79 -2.87 -1.16
N LEU A 42 8.10 -3.08 -1.01
CA LEU A 42 8.95 -3.69 -2.03
C LEU A 42 9.38 -5.08 -1.56
N GLN A 43 8.96 -6.10 -2.31
CA GLN A 43 9.35 -7.49 -2.10
C GLN A 43 10.16 -7.96 -3.32
N PRO A 44 11.48 -8.18 -3.20
CA PRO A 44 12.28 -8.68 -4.31
C PRO A 44 11.89 -10.13 -4.63
N ARG A 45 11.39 -10.37 -5.85
CA ARG A 45 11.05 -11.72 -6.30
C ARG A 45 12.32 -12.50 -6.62
N GLY A 46 12.53 -13.63 -5.92
CA GLY A 46 13.61 -14.57 -6.21
C GLY A 46 14.98 -14.21 -5.64
N ALA A 47 15.07 -13.22 -4.75
CA ALA A 47 16.30 -12.93 -4.04
C ALA A 47 16.46 -13.84 -2.81
N GLU A 48 17.71 -14.16 -2.47
CA GLU A 48 18.08 -14.78 -1.20
C GLU A 48 17.37 -14.04 -0.04
N PRO A 49 16.96 -14.73 1.05
CA PRO A 49 16.20 -14.14 2.17
C PRO A 49 16.84 -12.93 2.88
N THR A 50 18.04 -12.54 2.46
CA THR A 50 18.80 -11.36 2.93
C THR A 50 18.53 -10.09 2.11
N ALA A 51 17.85 -10.16 0.96
CA ALA A 51 17.45 -8.97 0.23
C ALA A 51 16.27 -8.30 0.96
N GLY A 52 16.57 -7.23 1.71
CA GLY A 52 15.64 -6.58 2.63
C GLY A 52 14.30 -6.24 2.00
N GLU A 53 13.22 -6.72 2.64
CA GLU A 53 11.87 -6.21 2.42
C GLU A 53 11.84 -4.75 2.89
N LEU A 54 11.43 -3.83 2.01
CA LEU A 54 11.20 -2.43 2.35
C LEU A 54 9.70 -2.23 2.54
N LEU A 55 9.30 -1.69 3.70
CA LEU A 55 7.94 -1.30 3.99
C LEU A 55 7.93 0.13 4.54
N LEU A 56 7.36 1.06 3.78
CA LEU A 56 7.15 2.45 4.19
C LEU A 56 5.64 2.70 4.29
N HIS A 57 5.15 3.29 5.37
CA HIS A 57 3.75 3.63 5.52
C HIS A 57 3.56 4.79 6.49
N ASP A 58 2.47 5.54 6.36
CA ASP A 58 2.04 6.56 7.32
C ASP A 58 0.83 6.11 8.14
N TYR A 59 0.54 4.80 8.15
CA TYR A 59 -0.57 4.25 8.92
C TYR A 59 -0.36 4.46 10.43
N PRO A 60 -1.44 4.78 11.18
CA PRO A 60 -1.40 4.87 12.63
C PRO A 60 -0.83 3.60 13.27
N GLU A 61 -0.06 3.75 14.35
CA GLU A 61 0.57 2.62 15.04
C GLU A 61 -0.44 1.57 15.51
N GLU A 62 -1.64 1.97 15.94
CA GLU A 62 -2.68 1.04 16.34
C GLU A 62 -3.05 0.08 15.21
N TRP A 63 -2.97 0.56 13.97
CA TRP A 63 -3.29 -0.22 12.79
C TRP A 63 -2.15 -1.16 12.38
N ALA A 64 -0.90 -0.72 12.51
CA ALA A 64 0.27 -1.58 12.31
C ALA A 64 0.26 -2.79 13.26
N ARG A 65 -0.25 -2.61 14.50
CA ARG A 65 -0.41 -3.70 15.48
C ARG A 65 -1.48 -4.71 15.06
N VAL A 66 -2.59 -4.25 14.49
CA VAL A 66 -3.62 -5.14 13.92
C VAL A 66 -3.05 -5.89 12.72
N TYR A 67 -2.34 -5.19 11.83
CA TYR A 67 -1.75 -5.81 10.63
C TYR A 67 -0.75 -6.92 10.97
N THR A 68 0.13 -6.67 11.95
CA THR A 68 1.11 -7.66 12.41
C THR A 68 0.46 -8.77 13.24
N GLY A 69 -0.48 -8.44 14.12
CA GLY A 69 -1.09 -9.38 15.06
C GLY A 69 -1.97 -10.47 14.43
N PHE A 70 -2.52 -10.22 13.24
CA PHE A 70 -3.37 -11.18 12.51
C PHE A 70 -2.63 -11.95 11.40
N GLU A 71 -1.29 -11.85 11.32
CA GLU A 71 -0.48 -12.39 10.20
C GLU A 71 -1.03 -11.97 8.82
N LEU A 72 -1.63 -10.78 8.75
CA LEU A 72 -2.28 -10.28 7.53
C LEU A 72 -1.28 -10.18 6.38
N ALA A 73 -0.02 -9.87 6.68
CA ALA A 73 1.08 -9.79 5.73
C ALA A 73 1.16 -10.98 4.74
N GLY A 74 0.90 -12.22 5.20
CA GLY A 74 0.95 -13.43 4.37
C GLY A 74 -0.38 -13.79 3.69
N ARG A 75 -1.49 -13.18 4.12
CA ARG A 75 -2.85 -13.46 3.63
C ARG A 75 -3.51 -12.23 2.99
N ASP A 76 -2.74 -11.16 2.79
CA ASP A 76 -3.25 -9.89 2.33
C ASP A 76 -3.77 -10.01 0.88
N PRO A 77 -5.08 -9.83 0.66
CA PRO A 77 -5.63 -9.88 -0.68
C PRO A 77 -5.15 -8.69 -1.56
N VAL A 78 -4.71 -7.57 -0.98
CA VAL A 78 -4.07 -6.47 -1.72
C VAL A 78 -2.75 -6.94 -2.31
N ARG A 79 -1.87 -7.54 -1.50
CA ARG A 79 -0.59 -8.10 -1.98
C ARG A 79 -0.79 -9.15 -3.06
N ARG A 80 -1.74 -10.08 -2.86
CA ARG A 80 -2.11 -11.07 -3.88
C ARG A 80 -2.64 -10.41 -5.16
N ALA A 81 -3.49 -9.39 -5.06
CA ALA A 81 -3.99 -8.69 -6.24
C ALA A 81 -2.88 -7.92 -6.98
N CYS A 82 -1.91 -7.33 -6.27
CA CYS A 82 -0.71 -6.74 -6.87
C CYS A 82 0.12 -7.76 -7.64
N ASP A 83 0.17 -9.02 -7.19
CA ASP A 83 0.86 -10.08 -7.93
C ASP A 83 0.19 -10.43 -9.26
N HIS A 84 -1.13 -10.20 -9.37
CA HIS A 84 -1.96 -10.55 -10.51
C HIS A 84 -2.33 -9.36 -11.40
N SER A 85 -2.06 -8.12 -10.98
CA SER A 85 -2.40 -6.89 -11.71
C SER A 85 -1.18 -6.00 -11.90
N PHE A 86 -0.88 -5.64 -13.15
CA PHE A 86 0.18 -4.69 -13.49
C PHE A 86 -0.26 -3.22 -13.41
N THR A 87 -1.55 -2.97 -13.15
CA THR A 87 -2.12 -1.63 -13.01
C THR A 87 -2.75 -1.42 -11.64
N GLY A 88 -2.87 -0.17 -11.20
CA GLY A 88 -3.58 0.18 -9.97
C GLY A 88 -5.05 -0.27 -10.01
N PHE A 89 -5.58 -0.68 -8.86
CA PHE A 89 -6.96 -1.14 -8.70
C PHE A 89 -7.56 -0.60 -7.39
N ALA A 90 -8.87 -0.39 -7.39
CA ALA A 90 -9.61 -0.03 -6.18
C ALA A 90 -9.87 -1.27 -5.33
N TRP A 91 -9.80 -1.15 -4.01
CA TRP A 91 -9.91 -2.33 -3.15
C TRP A 91 -11.27 -3.03 -3.20
N ASN A 92 -12.35 -2.27 -3.47
CA ASN A 92 -13.68 -2.85 -3.69
C ASN A 92 -13.75 -3.77 -4.92
N THR A 93 -12.75 -3.73 -5.81
CA THR A 93 -12.62 -4.61 -6.97
C THR A 93 -11.72 -5.82 -6.75
N ILE A 94 -11.01 -5.92 -5.62
CA ILE A 94 -10.05 -7.00 -5.35
C ILE A 94 -10.67 -8.39 -5.51
N GLY A 95 -11.94 -8.57 -5.09
CA GLY A 95 -12.64 -9.85 -5.25
C GLY A 95 -12.85 -10.31 -6.69
N ARG A 96 -12.66 -9.41 -7.67
CA ARG A 96 -12.66 -9.74 -9.10
C ARG A 96 -11.27 -10.15 -9.62
N ILE A 97 -10.20 -9.79 -8.92
CA ILE A 97 -8.81 -10.07 -9.29
C ILE A 97 -8.35 -11.36 -8.61
N VAL A 98 -8.59 -11.48 -7.30
CA VAL A 98 -8.24 -12.65 -6.50
C VAL A 98 -9.40 -13.11 -5.63
N PRO A 99 -9.58 -14.42 -5.42
CA PRO A 99 -10.61 -14.91 -4.51
C PRO A 99 -10.39 -14.37 -3.09
N LEU A 100 -11.41 -13.70 -2.57
CA LEU A 100 -11.48 -13.38 -1.14
C LEU A 100 -11.92 -14.64 -0.40
N ASN A 101 -11.11 -15.09 0.56
CA ASN A 101 -11.45 -16.26 1.37
C ASN A 101 -12.79 -16.01 2.10
N ARG A 102 -13.61 -17.06 2.22
CA ARG A 102 -15.02 -17.01 2.69
C ARG A 102 -15.26 -16.25 3.99
N GLU A 103 -14.26 -16.17 4.88
CA GLU A 103 -14.35 -15.49 6.16
C GLU A 103 -14.61 -13.98 6.06
N ARG A 104 -14.42 -13.36 4.88
CA ARG A 104 -14.62 -11.91 4.69
C ARG A 104 -15.82 -11.51 3.83
N GLN A 105 -16.61 -12.47 3.33
CA GLN A 105 -17.84 -12.16 2.56
C GLN A 105 -19.01 -11.71 3.46
N SER A 106 -18.97 -12.03 4.76
CA SER A 106 -20.07 -11.74 5.70
C SER A 106 -20.07 -10.31 6.25
N TYR A 107 -19.02 -9.53 6.02
CA TYR A 107 -18.96 -8.13 6.42
C TYR A 107 -19.25 -7.27 5.20
N SER A 108 -20.44 -6.69 5.14
CA SER A 108 -20.86 -5.63 4.21
C SER A 108 -19.96 -4.36 4.27
N GLY A 109 -18.89 -4.35 5.07
CA GLY A 109 -17.82 -3.35 5.12
C GLY A 109 -16.40 -3.94 5.00
N GLY A 110 -16.26 -5.16 4.46
CA GLY A 110 -15.03 -5.99 4.49
C GLY A 110 -13.80 -5.44 3.75
N CYS A 111 -13.91 -4.28 3.09
CA CYS A 111 -12.77 -3.55 2.54
C CYS A 111 -12.06 -2.68 3.59
N SER A 112 -12.74 -2.34 4.69
CA SER A 112 -12.26 -1.39 5.71
C SER A 112 -11.19 -1.96 6.65
N LEU A 113 -10.89 -3.25 6.58
CA LEU A 113 -9.84 -3.91 7.37
C LEU A 113 -8.49 -3.95 6.66
N LEU A 114 -8.38 -3.33 5.49
CA LEU A 114 -7.14 -3.24 4.71
C LEU A 114 -6.54 -1.82 4.72
N ALA A 115 -7.34 -0.81 5.10
CA ALA A 115 -6.92 0.58 5.34
C ALA A 115 -7.20 0.95 6.79
N PRO A 116 -6.40 1.86 7.35
CA PRO A 116 -6.88 2.66 8.46
C PRO A 116 -8.21 3.36 8.12
N PRO A 117 -9.15 3.46 9.08
CA PRO A 117 -10.32 4.29 8.89
C PRO A 117 -9.91 5.76 8.71
N SER A 118 -10.46 6.43 7.69
CA SER A 118 -10.35 7.88 7.48
C SER A 118 -11.09 8.68 8.55
#